data_AF-A0A8C9KN21-F1
#
_entry.id   AF-A0A8C9KN21-F1
#
_cell.length_a   1.000
_cell.length_b   1.000
_cell.length_c   1.000
_cell.angle_alpha   90.00
_cell.angle_beta   90.00
_cell.angle_gamma   90.00
#
_symmetry.space_group_name_H-M   'P 1'
#
loop_
_entity.id
_entity.type
_entity.pdbx_description
1 polymer ?
#
loop_
_entity_poly.entity_id
_entity_poly.type
_entity_poly.pdbx_seq_one_letter_code
_entity_poly.pdbx_strand_id
1 'polypeptide(L)'
;MPAYHSSLVDPDTKLIGNMALLPIRSQFKGPAPRETKDTDTVDETIYYFKANVFFQNYEIKNEADRTLIYITVCISECLKKLQKCNSKIQSEKEIYMLGFTNFPIPGEAELKTFRITSLATSAWRDQKRTQSW
;
A
#
# COMPACT_ATOMS: atom_id res chain seq x y z
N MET A 1 14.34 17.51 -8.56
CA MET A 1 13.53 17.56 -7.32
C MET A 1 13.59 16.18 -6.68
N PRO A 2 13.77 16.06 -5.36
CA PRO A 2 13.77 14.76 -4.68
C PRO A 2 12.34 14.17 -4.56
N ALA A 3 12.24 12.86 -4.32
CA ALA A 3 10.97 12.17 -4.09
C ALA A 3 10.34 12.58 -2.73
N TYR A 4 9.01 12.49 -2.63
CA TYR A 4 8.28 12.82 -1.41
C TYR A 4 8.18 11.61 -0.48
N HIS A 5 8.57 11.81 0.78
CA HIS A 5 8.58 10.78 1.82
C HIS A 5 7.39 10.92 2.77
N SER A 6 7.01 9.82 3.43
CA SER A 6 5.94 9.86 4.42
C SER A 6 6.37 10.63 5.67
N SER A 7 5.52 11.55 6.10
CA SER A 7 5.70 12.37 7.30
C SER A 7 5.00 11.77 8.54
N LEU A 8 4.20 10.73 8.36
CA LEU A 8 3.32 10.14 9.37
C LEU A 8 4.00 9.10 10.27
N VAL A 9 5.29 9.29 10.59
CA VAL A 9 6.03 8.36 11.45
C VAL A 9 5.89 8.79 12.90
N ASP A 10 4.96 8.17 13.62
CA ASP A 10 4.86 8.30 15.07
C ASP A 10 5.84 7.30 15.75
N PRO A 11 6.50 7.63 16.88
CA PRO A 11 7.43 6.72 17.56
C PRO A 11 6.80 5.39 17.99
N ASP A 12 5.49 5.40 18.25
CA ASP A 12 4.69 4.24 18.67
C ASP A 12 4.12 3.44 17.50
N THR A 13 4.51 3.75 16.26
CA THR A 13 4.03 3.07 15.06
C THR A 13 4.46 1.61 15.09
N LYS A 14 3.48 0.71 15.13
CA LYS A 14 3.74 -0.74 15.07
C LYS A 14 4.34 -1.10 13.72
N LEU A 15 5.33 -1.98 13.72
CA LEU A 15 5.93 -2.48 12.50
C LEU A 15 5.36 -3.87 12.20
N ILE A 16 4.99 -4.13 10.94
CA ILE A 16 4.71 -5.47 10.42
C ILE A 16 5.89 -5.88 9.57
N GLY A 17 6.78 -6.70 10.15
CA GLY A 17 8.06 -7.03 9.54
C GLY A 17 8.89 -5.77 9.32
N ASN A 18 9.06 -5.39 8.05
CA ASN A 18 9.87 -4.25 7.63
C ASN A 18 9.05 -3.03 7.19
N MET A 19 7.72 -3.05 7.34
CA MET A 19 6.84 -1.94 6.93
C MET A 19 6.12 -1.36 8.14
N ALA A 20 5.84 -0.06 8.11
CA ALA A 20 5.08 0.58 9.17
C ALA A 20 3.58 0.25 9.01
N LEU A 21 2.98 -0.27 10.08
CA LEU A 21 1.54 -0.41 10.21
C LEU A 21 0.97 0.92 10.66
N LEU A 22 0.72 1.76 9.66
CA LEU A 22 0.16 3.09 9.87
C LEU A 22 -1.35 3.00 10.07
N PRO A 23 -1.94 3.89 10.89
CA PRO A 23 -3.37 3.92 11.06
C PRO A 23 -4.04 4.36 9.75
N ILE A 24 -5.20 3.80 9.46
CA ILE A 24 -5.98 4.16 8.27
C ILE A 24 -7.44 4.40 8.64
N ARG A 25 -8.11 5.30 7.91
CA ARG A 25 -9.53 5.55 8.08
C ARG A 25 -10.32 4.66 7.13
N SER A 26 -10.58 3.43 7.57
CA SER A 26 -11.29 2.44 6.76
C SER A 26 -12.51 1.87 7.48
N GLN A 27 -13.58 1.61 6.73
CA GLN A 27 -14.75 0.84 7.18
C GLN A 27 -14.52 -0.67 7.08
N PHE A 28 -13.46 -1.10 6.38
CA PHE A 28 -13.10 -2.50 6.23
C PHE A 28 -12.43 -3.02 7.50
N LYS A 29 -12.79 -4.25 7.89
CA LYS A 29 -12.11 -4.93 8.99
C LYS A 29 -10.68 -5.29 8.57
N GLY A 30 -9.73 -4.97 9.44
CA GLY A 30 -8.32 -5.28 9.21
C GLY A 30 -7.48 -5.06 10.46
N PRO A 31 -6.21 -5.46 10.43
CA PRO A 31 -5.29 -5.32 11.57
C PRO A 31 -4.81 -3.88 11.80
N ALA A 32 -5.08 -2.97 10.86
CA ALA A 32 -4.61 -1.60 10.94
C ALA A 32 -5.31 -0.85 12.09
N PRO A 33 -4.56 -0.06 12.88
CA PRO A 33 -5.15 0.83 13.87
C PRO A 33 -6.14 1.80 13.21
N ARG A 34 -7.20 2.17 13.94
CA ARG A 34 -8.14 3.18 13.45
C ARG A 34 -7.49 4.54 13.56
N GLU A 35 -7.39 5.24 12.44
CA GLU A 35 -6.93 6.63 12.43
C GLU A 35 -8.00 7.53 13.07
N THR A 36 -7.56 8.47 13.91
CA THR A 36 -8.42 9.48 14.55
C THR A 36 -8.18 10.87 13.97
N LYS A 37 -7.08 11.06 13.23
CA LYS A 37 -6.72 12.28 12.51
C LYS A 37 -7.50 12.39 11.19
N ASP A 38 -7.52 13.61 10.62
CA ASP A 38 -8.22 13.90 9.36
C ASP A 38 -7.49 13.35 8.12
N THR A 39 -6.19 13.08 8.22
CA THR A 39 -5.32 12.60 7.14
C THR A 39 -4.72 11.24 7.49
N ASP A 40 -4.85 10.29 6.59
CA ASP A 40 -4.20 8.98 6.72
C ASP A 40 -3.08 8.74 5.68
N THR A 41 -2.38 7.62 5.79
CA THR A 41 -1.31 7.24 4.85
C THR A 41 -1.81 7.04 3.42
N VAL A 42 -3.06 6.66 3.23
CA VAL A 42 -3.63 6.46 1.89
C VAL A 42 -3.85 7.83 1.24
N ASP A 43 -4.38 8.80 1.98
CA ASP A 43 -4.55 10.19 1.55
C ASP A 43 -3.20 10.82 1.20
N GLU A 44 -2.18 10.65 2.06
CA GLU A 44 -0.82 11.12 1.82
C GLU A 44 -0.24 10.50 0.54
N THR A 45 -0.44 9.20 0.34
CA THR A 45 0.05 8.50 -0.85
C THR A 45 -0.66 8.98 -2.12
N ILE A 46 -1.98 9.16 -2.10
CA ILE A 46 -2.75 9.67 -3.25
C ILE A 46 -2.32 11.10 -3.59
N TYR A 47 -2.06 11.93 -2.57
CA TYR A 47 -1.56 13.28 -2.75
C TYR A 47 -0.19 13.29 -3.44
N TYR A 48 0.75 12.46 -2.99
CA TYR A 48 2.08 12.37 -3.59
C TYR A 48 2.16 11.51 -4.86
N PHE A 49 1.13 10.73 -5.17
CA PHE A 49 1.14 9.76 -6.27
C PHE A 49 1.57 10.39 -7.60
N LYS A 50 0.98 11.52 -7.97
CA LYS A 50 1.29 12.20 -9.24
C LYS A 50 2.75 12.65 -9.36
N ALA A 51 3.39 13.02 -8.25
CA ALA A 51 4.80 13.40 -8.27
C ALA A 51 5.70 12.16 -8.18
N ASN A 52 5.38 11.22 -7.29
CA ASN A 52 6.20 10.06 -6.98
C ASN A 52 6.21 9.01 -8.10
N VAL A 53 5.16 8.90 -8.92
CA VAL A 53 5.10 7.93 -10.03
C VAL A 53 6.12 8.21 -11.15
N PHE A 54 6.62 9.44 -11.27
CA PHE A 54 7.64 9.78 -12.27
C PHE A 54 9.06 9.39 -11.85
N PHE A 55 9.29 9.10 -10.56
CA PHE A 55 10.61 8.76 -10.06
C PHE A 55 10.90 7.27 -10.23
N GLN A 56 11.94 6.95 -10.98
CA GLN A 56 12.43 5.57 -11.12
C GLN A 56 13.23 5.10 -9.90
N ASN A 57 13.86 6.03 -9.19
CA ASN A 57 14.66 5.78 -8.00
C ASN A 57 14.01 6.45 -6.80
N TYR A 58 13.66 5.66 -5.79
CA TYR A 58 13.13 6.13 -4.52
C TYR A 58 14.06 5.68 -3.39
N GLU A 59 14.62 6.63 -2.65
CA GLU A 59 15.44 6.34 -1.48
C GLU A 59 14.52 6.01 -0.29
N ILE A 60 14.73 4.89 0.38
CA ILE A 60 13.92 4.54 1.56
C ILE A 60 14.58 5.15 2.78
N LYS A 61 13.92 6.11 3.44
CA LYS A 61 14.43 6.70 4.68
C LYS A 61 13.83 6.01 5.91
N ASN A 62 12.53 5.75 5.88
CA ASN A 62 11.79 5.19 7.01
C ASN A 62 10.95 3.97 6.60
N GLU A 63 10.46 3.21 7.58
CA GLU A 63 9.55 2.08 7.37
C GLU A 63 8.20 2.50 6.78
N ALA A 64 7.77 3.75 7.03
CA ALA A 64 6.58 4.34 6.42
C ALA A 64 6.72 4.55 4.91
N ASP A 65 7.93 4.85 4.42
CA ASP A 65 8.17 4.96 2.98
C ASP A 65 7.92 3.64 2.26
N ARG A 66 8.22 2.51 2.90
CA ARG A 66 7.94 1.19 2.33
C ARG A 66 6.44 0.97 2.16
N THR A 67 5.65 1.40 3.14
CA THR A 67 4.19 1.37 3.07
C THR A 67 3.68 2.30 1.95
N LEU A 68 4.25 3.51 1.82
CA LEU A 68 3.90 4.48 0.79
C LEU A 68 4.21 3.97 -0.63
N ILE A 69 5.38 3.36 -0.83
CA ILE A 69 5.77 2.71 -2.10
C ILE A 69 4.79 1.58 -2.43
N TYR A 70 4.46 0.74 -1.45
CA TYR A 70 3.54 -0.37 -1.65
C TYR A 70 2.15 0.11 -2.10
N ILE A 71 1.59 1.12 -1.42
CA ILE A 71 0.31 1.72 -1.79
C ILE A 71 0.38 2.36 -3.20
N THR A 72 1.50 3.00 -3.55
CA THR A 72 1.72 3.59 -4.89
C THR A 72 1.64 2.53 -6.00
N VAL A 73 2.24 1.36 -5.78
CA VAL A 73 2.14 0.22 -6.71
C VAL A 73 0.70 -0.30 -6.79
N CYS A 74 0.01 -0.41 -5.65
CA CYS A 74 -1.40 -0.81 -5.62
C CYS A 74 -2.29 0.16 -6.41
N ILE A 75 -2.11 1.47 -6.26
CA ILE A 75 -2.84 2.48 -7.03
C ILE A 75 -2.59 2.30 -8.54
N SER A 76 -1.36 2.02 -8.94
CA SER A 76 -1.01 1.81 -10.35
C SER A 76 -1.73 0.59 -10.96
N GLU A 77 -1.85 -0.51 -10.23
CA GLU A 77 -2.61 -1.69 -10.64
C GLU A 77 -4.14 -1.41 -10.66
N CYS A 78 -4.66 -0.69 -9.67
CA CYS A 78 -6.05 -0.23 -9.68
C CYS A 78 -6.34 0.59 -10.94
N LEU A 79 -5.44 1.51 -11.32
CA LEU A 79 -5.59 2.34 -12.53
C LEU A 79 -5.59 1.50 -13.81
N LYS A 80 -4.75 0.47 -13.92
CA LYS A 80 -4.75 -0.45 -15.07
C LYS A 80 -6.09 -1.16 -15.25
N LYS A 81 -6.74 -1.54 -14.15
CA LYS A 81 -8.05 -2.20 -14.17
C LYS A 81 -9.17 -1.19 -14.45
N LEU A 82 -9.08 -0.01 -13.85
CA LEU A 82 -10.00 1.11 -14.06
C LEU A 82 -10.04 1.58 -15.51
N GLN A 83 -8.91 1.58 -16.21
CA GLN A 83 -8.84 1.98 -17.62
C GLN A 83 -9.77 1.15 -18.53
N LYS A 84 -10.13 -0.08 -18.14
CA LYS A 84 -11.02 -0.96 -18.90
C LYS A 84 -12.50 -0.80 -18.53
N CYS A 85 -12.82 -0.04 -17.49
CA CYS A 85 -14.17 0.14 -16.97
C CYS A 85 -14.79 1.42 -17.54
N ASN A 86 -16.04 1.34 -18.00
CA ASN A 86 -16.76 2.50 -18.59
C ASN A 86 -17.78 3.14 -17.63
N SER A 87 -17.99 2.56 -16.43
CA SER A 87 -18.96 3.03 -15.45
C SER A 87 -18.40 2.97 -14.03
N LYS A 88 -18.72 3.99 -13.22
CA LYS A 88 -18.31 4.09 -11.81
C LYS A 88 -18.70 2.85 -11.00
N ILE A 89 -19.91 2.33 -11.23
CA ILE A 89 -20.42 1.15 -10.53
C ILE A 89 -19.63 -0.10 -10.91
N GLN A 90 -19.24 -0.22 -12.18
CA GLN A 90 -18.43 -1.34 -12.65
C GLN A 90 -17.02 -1.29 -12.07
N SER A 91 -16.41 -0.10 -12.04
CA SER A 91 -15.09 0.09 -11.43
C SER A 91 -15.07 -0.24 -9.94
N GLU A 92 -16.11 0.14 -9.18
CA GLU A 92 -16.18 -0.16 -7.75
C GLU A 92 -16.20 -1.68 -7.50
N LYS A 93 -16.97 -2.43 -8.30
CA LYS A 93 -17.01 -3.90 -8.21
C LYS A 93 -15.68 -4.55 -8.59
N GLU A 94 -15.05 -4.10 -9.67
CA GLU A 94 -13.76 -4.64 -10.12
C GLU A 94 -12.63 -4.35 -9.12
N ILE A 95 -12.59 -3.15 -8.53
CA ILE A 95 -11.62 -2.80 -7.48
C ILE A 95 -11.90 -3.62 -6.21
N TYR A 96 -13.17 -3.78 -5.83
CA TYR A 96 -13.53 -4.62 -4.69
C TYR A 96 -13.05 -6.05 -4.89
N MET A 97 -13.26 -6.62 -6.09
CA MET A 97 -12.75 -7.94 -6.46
C MET A 97 -11.22 -8.01 -6.46
N LEU A 98 -10.54 -6.95 -6.91
CA LEU A 98 -9.08 -6.85 -6.86
C LEU A 98 -8.54 -6.93 -5.43
N GLY A 99 -9.29 -6.43 -4.43
CA GLY A 99 -8.95 -6.56 -3.01
C GLY A 99 -8.87 -8.02 -2.52
N PHE A 100 -9.59 -8.94 -3.15
CA PHE A 100 -9.54 -10.38 -2.86
C PHE A 100 -8.52 -11.13 -3.70
N THR A 101 -8.13 -10.58 -4.85
CA THR A 101 -7.06 -11.20 -5.64
C THR A 101 -5.76 -11.15 -4.85
N ASN A 102 -5.03 -12.27 -4.85
CA ASN A 102 -3.71 -12.31 -4.24
C ASN A 102 -2.80 -11.34 -5.00
N PHE A 103 -2.63 -10.16 -4.42
CA PHE A 103 -1.59 -9.25 -4.87
C PHE A 103 -0.26 -10.00 -4.77
N PRO A 104 0.56 -10.00 -5.84
CA PRO A 104 1.84 -10.65 -5.79
C PRO A 104 2.57 -10.07 -4.58
N ILE A 105 2.98 -10.96 -3.69
CA ILE A 105 3.73 -10.54 -2.51
C ILE A 105 5.18 -10.44 -2.97
N PRO A 106 5.91 -9.39 -2.55
CA PRO A 106 7.36 -9.42 -2.47
C PRO A 106 8.02 -10.81 -2.35
N GLY A 107 8.54 -11.36 -3.45
CA GLY A 107 9.18 -12.68 -3.49
C GLY A 107 8.54 -13.71 -4.43
N GLU A 108 7.35 -13.45 -4.97
CA GLU A 108 6.80 -14.24 -6.08
C GLU A 108 7.27 -13.67 -7.43
N ALA A 109 7.54 -14.57 -8.40
CA ALA A 109 8.25 -14.28 -9.66
C ALA A 109 7.60 -13.19 -10.55
N GLU A 110 6.39 -12.74 -10.22
CA GLU A 110 5.62 -11.76 -10.99
C GLU A 110 5.86 -10.30 -10.57
N LEU A 111 6.49 -10.02 -9.41
CA LEU A 111 6.88 -8.67 -9.00
C LEU A 111 8.34 -8.37 -9.35
N LYS A 112 8.61 -8.15 -10.65
CA LYS A 112 9.98 -7.89 -11.14
C LYS A 112 10.55 -6.51 -10.78
N THR A 113 9.76 -5.59 -10.22
CA THR A 113 10.13 -4.16 -10.26
C THR A 113 10.85 -3.64 -9.01
N PHE A 114 10.78 -4.28 -7.84
CA PHE A 114 11.42 -3.70 -6.65
C PHE A 114 12.12 -4.73 -5.77
N ARG A 115 13.46 -4.69 -5.78
CA ARG A 115 14.40 -5.54 -5.06
C ARG A 115 14.39 -5.37 -3.52
N ILE A 116 13.44 -4.59 -2.97
CA ILE A 116 13.53 -4.00 -1.63
C ILE A 116 12.65 -4.69 -0.57
N THR A 117 11.98 -5.78 -0.92
CA THR A 117 10.84 -6.27 -0.14
C THR A 117 10.98 -7.70 0.41
N SER A 118 12.17 -8.31 0.32
CA SER A 118 12.44 -9.70 0.74
C SER A 118 12.19 -10.01 2.22
N LEU A 119 11.98 -9.01 3.08
CA LEU A 119 11.74 -9.18 4.52
C LEU A 119 10.31 -8.81 4.98
N ALA A 120 9.48 -8.22 4.11
CA ALA A 120 8.07 -7.96 4.41
C ALA A 120 7.18 -9.22 4.23
N THR A 121 7.74 -10.27 3.64
CA THR A 121 6.99 -11.43 3.12
C THR A 121 6.48 -12.40 4.19
N SER A 122 7.18 -12.56 5.31
CA SER A 122 6.76 -13.50 6.38
C SER A 122 5.64 -12.92 7.25
N ALA A 123 5.79 -11.66 7.67
CA ALA A 123 4.83 -11.00 8.55
C ALA A 123 3.45 -10.82 7.86
N TRP A 124 3.43 -10.45 6.58
CA TRP A 124 2.18 -10.29 5.84
C TRP A 124 1.47 -11.61 5.52
N ARG A 125 2.22 -12.68 5.26
CA ARG A 125 1.67 -14.02 4.99
C ARG A 125 1.01 -14.61 6.24
N ASP A 126 1.61 -14.41 7.40
CA ASP A 126 1.07 -14.93 8.66
C ASP A 126 -0.11 -14.11 9.16
N GLN A 127 -0.10 -12.79 8.93
CA GLN A 127 -1.21 -11.91 9.27
C GLN A 127 -2.42 -12.07 8.35
N LYS A 128 -2.22 -12.31 7.04
CA LYS A 128 -3.30 -12.70 6.13
C LYS A 128 -3.89 -14.07 6.48
N ARG A 129 -3.06 -15.04 6.91
CA ARG A 129 -3.54 -16.37 7.36
C ARG A 129 -4.36 -16.33 8.64
N THR A 130 -4.05 -15.42 9.56
CA THR A 130 -4.76 -15.30 10.85
C THR A 130 -6.11 -14.57 10.73
N GLN A 131 -6.37 -13.83 9.65
CA GLN A 131 -7.63 -13.08 9.47
C GLN A 131 -8.61 -13.70 8.46
N SER A 132 -8.34 -14.90 7.95
CA SER A 132 -9.30 -15.66 7.15
C SER A 132 -10.18 -16.54 8.05
N TRP A 133 -11.13 -15.90 8.75
CA TRP A 133 -12.35 -16.49 9.31
C TRP A 133 -13.50 -15.51 9.15
#